data_AF-A0A972UZH5-F1
#
_entry.id   AF-A0A972UZH5-F1
#
_cell.length_a   1.000
_cell.length_b   1.000
_cell.length_c   1.000
_cell.angle_alpha   90.00
_cell.angle_beta   90.00
_cell.angle_gamma   90.00
#
_symmetry.space_group_name_H-M   'P 1'
#
loop_
_entity.id
_entity.type
_entity.pdbx_description
1 polymer ?
#
loop_
_entity_poly.entity_id
_entity_poly.type
_entity_poly.pdbx_seq_one_letter_code
_entity_poly.pdbx_strand_id
1 'polypeptide(L)'
;MKIYNHIAPKFSELERDMVKNIPPGGNWQNIPESVPSKRLEQIRKSGGRTTYYGRLRNDKPSYTISTYFNRIGNGCHIHPEQERLISIREGARLQSFKDSFIFYGSKA
;
A
#
# COMPACT_ATOMS: atom_id res chain seq x y z
N MET A 1 2.82 26.58 3.73
CA MET A 1 3.51 25.81 2.67
C MET A 1 2.50 24.95 1.94
N LYS A 2 2.46 24.95 0.61
CA LYS A 2 1.50 24.15 -0.19
C LYS A 2 2.10 22.80 -0.57
N ILE A 3 1.37 21.71 -0.36
CA ILE A 3 1.82 20.34 -0.67
C ILE A 3 1.10 19.83 -1.92
N TYR A 4 1.86 19.44 -2.94
CA TYR A 4 1.33 18.89 -4.20
C TYR A 4 1.39 17.36 -4.23
N ASN A 5 0.48 16.73 -4.97
CA ASN A 5 0.40 15.27 -5.21
C ASN A 5 0.24 14.42 -3.93
N HIS A 6 -0.22 14.98 -2.80
CA HIS A 6 -0.60 14.16 -1.63
C HIS A 6 -1.99 13.54 -1.84
N ILE A 7 -2.05 12.58 -2.76
CA ILE A 7 -3.25 11.85 -3.15
C ILE A 7 -2.96 10.35 -3.12
N ALA A 8 -3.93 9.56 -2.64
CA ALA A 8 -3.89 8.10 -2.62
C ALA A 8 -5.17 7.56 -3.28
N PRO A 9 -5.12 6.37 -3.91
CA PRO A 9 -6.32 5.74 -4.46
C PRO A 9 -7.33 5.44 -3.37
N LYS A 10 -8.62 5.47 -3.73
CA LYS A 10 -9.69 5.05 -2.83
C LYS A 10 -9.79 3.54 -2.82
N PHE A 11 -9.89 2.96 -1.64
CA PHE A 11 -10.22 1.55 -1.50
C PHE A 11 -11.69 1.27 -1.79
N SER A 12 -11.91 0.17 -2.51
CA SER A 12 -13.19 -0.54 -2.55
C SER A 12 -13.58 -1.05 -1.16
N GLU A 13 -14.84 -1.46 -0.98
CA GLU A 13 -15.31 -2.03 0.28
C GLU A 13 -14.52 -3.28 0.68
N LEU A 14 -14.23 -4.15 -0.29
CA LEU A 14 -13.44 -5.36 -0.09
C LEU A 14 -12.02 -5.03 0.38
N GLU A 15 -11.37 -4.04 -0.23
CA GLU A 15 -10.01 -3.64 0.18
C GLU A 15 -10.00 -2.98 1.57
N ARG A 16 -11.05 -2.23 1.92
CA ARG A 16 -11.19 -1.69 3.29
C ARG A 16 -11.31 -2.82 4.30
N ASP A 17 -12.12 -3.84 3.99
CA ASP A 17 -12.26 -5.01 4.84
C ASP A 17 -10.93 -5.77 5.00
N MET A 18 -10.17 -5.94 3.91
CA MET A 18 -8.82 -6.51 3.97
C MET A 18 -7.89 -5.71 4.89
N VAL A 19 -7.77 -4.39 4.68
CA VAL A 19 -6.76 -3.53 5.32
C VAL A 19 -6.93 -3.42 6.83
N LYS A 20 -8.18 -3.46 7.33
CA LYS A 20 -8.50 -3.46 8.76
C LYS A 20 -7.83 -4.59 9.53
N ASN A 21 -7.63 -5.72 8.87
CA ASN A 21 -7.05 -6.91 9.48
C ASN A 21 -5.51 -6.90 9.50
N ILE A 22 -4.87 -5.93 8.82
CA ILE A 22 -3.41 -5.93 8.61
C ILE A 22 -2.77 -4.95 9.59
N PRO A 23 -2.07 -5.39 10.65
CA PRO A 23 -1.37 -4.50 11.58
C PRO A 23 -0.08 -3.91 10.96
N PRO A 24 0.56 -2.92 11.58
CA PRO A 24 1.86 -2.41 11.11
C PRO A 24 2.91 -3.53 11.00
N GLY A 25 3.53 -3.67 9.82
CA GLY A 25 4.43 -4.78 9.50
C GLY A 25 3.73 -6.09 9.10
N GLY A 26 2.41 -6.15 9.14
CA GLY A 26 1.61 -7.26 8.64
C GLY A 26 1.48 -7.26 7.11
N ASN A 27 0.86 -8.32 6.58
CA ASN A 27 0.67 -8.56 5.16
C ASN A 27 -0.61 -9.38 4.88
N TRP A 28 -0.73 -9.96 3.68
CA TRP A 28 -1.86 -10.80 3.28
C TRP A 28 -2.19 -11.97 4.24
N GLN A 29 -1.19 -12.46 5.00
CA GLN A 29 -1.37 -13.56 5.95
C GLN A 29 -2.29 -13.17 7.12
N ASN A 30 -2.40 -11.87 7.39
CA ASN A 30 -3.29 -11.34 8.43
C ASN A 30 -4.75 -11.23 7.99
N ILE A 31 -5.03 -11.28 6.67
CA ILE A 31 -6.39 -11.22 6.16
C ILE A 31 -7.07 -12.59 6.44
N PRO A 32 -8.27 -12.65 7.03
CA PRO A 32 -8.93 -13.93 7.30
C PRO A 32 -9.48 -14.57 6.02
N GLU A 33 -9.67 -15.89 6.02
CA GLU A 33 -10.22 -16.64 4.87
C GLU A 33 -11.69 -16.31 4.60
N SER A 34 -12.39 -15.71 5.56
CA SER A 34 -13.76 -15.21 5.40
C SER A 34 -13.85 -14.04 4.40
N VAL A 35 -12.74 -13.36 4.08
CA VAL A 35 -12.72 -12.27 3.10
C VAL A 35 -12.67 -12.86 1.68
N PRO A 36 -13.72 -12.68 0.85
CA PRO A 36 -13.84 -13.39 -0.42
C PRO A 36 -12.90 -12.79 -1.48
N SER A 37 -11.77 -13.45 -1.73
CA SER A 37 -10.80 -13.01 -2.75
C SER A 37 -10.08 -14.18 -3.40
N LYS A 38 -10.42 -14.45 -4.67
CA LYS A 38 -9.76 -15.45 -5.52
C LYS A 38 -8.24 -15.25 -5.59
N ARG A 39 -7.77 -13.99 -5.57
CA ARG A 39 -6.34 -13.68 -5.57
C ARG A 39 -5.66 -14.12 -4.27
N LEU A 40 -6.29 -13.86 -3.12
CA LEU A 40 -5.75 -14.30 -1.83
C LEU A 40 -5.75 -15.82 -1.72
N GLU A 41 -6.78 -16.50 -2.21
CA GLU A 41 -6.81 -17.97 -2.29
C GLU A 41 -5.64 -18.53 -3.11
N GLN A 42 -5.34 -17.93 -4.27
CA GLN A 42 -4.19 -18.32 -5.08
C GLN A 42 -2.85 -18.06 -4.38
N ILE A 43 -2.72 -16.94 -3.67
CA ILE A 43 -1.52 -16.62 -2.89
C ILE A 43 -1.34 -17.64 -1.76
N ARG A 44 -2.40 -18.00 -1.03
CA ARG A 44 -2.36 -19.04 0.01
C ARG A 44 -1.89 -20.38 -0.52
N LYS A 45 -2.42 -20.81 -1.68
CA LYS A 45 -2.05 -22.09 -2.33
C LYS A 45 -0.60 -22.11 -2.82
N SER A 46 -0.15 -21.02 -3.44
CA SER A 46 1.21 -20.94 -4.02
C SER A 46 2.29 -20.58 -2.99
N GLY A 47 1.91 -19.98 -1.87
CA GLY A 47 2.84 -19.50 -0.85
C GLY A 47 3.72 -18.34 -1.32
N GLY A 48 4.69 -17.98 -0.47
CA GLY A 48 5.63 -16.89 -0.72
C GLY A 48 4.98 -15.50 -0.71
N ARG A 49 5.61 -14.54 -1.41
CA ARG A 49 5.11 -13.15 -1.57
C ARG A 49 4.80 -12.46 -0.25
N THR A 50 5.69 -12.60 0.73
CA THR A 50 5.54 -12.07 2.10
C THR A 50 5.42 -10.55 2.18
N THR A 51 5.66 -9.82 1.08
CA THR A 51 5.48 -8.37 1.02
C THR A 51 4.10 -7.94 0.53
N TYR A 52 3.30 -8.82 -0.09
CA TYR A 52 2.02 -8.43 -0.70
C TYR A 52 0.98 -8.02 0.36
N TYR A 53 0.16 -7.01 0.03
CA TYR A 53 -0.79 -6.40 0.97
C TYR A 53 -0.10 -5.91 2.24
N GLY A 54 1.18 -5.51 2.15
CA GLY A 54 1.99 -5.19 3.31
C GLY A 54 1.67 -3.80 3.87
N ARG A 55 1.69 -3.69 5.21
CA ARG A 55 1.64 -2.41 5.91
C ARG A 55 3.02 -2.00 6.39
N LEU A 56 3.40 -0.76 6.06
CA LEU A 56 4.65 -0.17 6.48
C LEU A 56 4.75 -0.06 8.00
N ARG A 57 5.97 0.10 8.49
CA ARG A 57 6.26 0.41 9.90
C ARG A 57 6.98 1.76 9.98
N ASN A 58 6.66 2.54 11.01
CA ASN A 58 7.34 3.82 11.25
C ASN A 58 8.81 3.64 11.67
N ASP A 59 9.16 2.50 12.28
CA ASP A 59 10.49 2.20 12.84
C ASP A 59 11.40 1.42 11.88
N LYS A 60 11.02 1.29 10.60
CA LYS A 60 11.80 0.56 9.59
C LYS A 60 11.88 1.34 8.28
N PRO A 61 12.93 1.13 7.47
CA PRO A 61 12.98 1.65 6.11
C PRO A 61 11.78 1.15 5.28
N SER A 62 11.37 1.95 4.29
CA SER A 62 10.35 1.50 3.34
C SER A 62 10.89 0.39 2.44
N TYR A 63 9.97 -0.43 1.92
CA TYR A 63 10.27 -1.31 0.79
C TYR A 63 10.48 -0.48 -0.49
N THR A 64 11.01 -1.13 -1.54
CA THR A 64 11.14 -0.52 -2.86
C THR A 64 9.80 0.05 -3.34
N ILE A 65 9.80 1.32 -3.74
CA ILE A 65 8.64 1.97 -4.34
C ILE A 65 8.57 1.55 -5.81
N SER A 66 7.69 0.59 -6.10
CA SER A 66 7.46 0.10 -7.46
C SER A 66 6.48 1.02 -8.20
N THR A 67 6.46 0.98 -9.54
CA THR A 67 5.59 1.85 -10.36
C THR A 67 4.08 1.66 -10.11
N TYR A 68 3.68 0.52 -9.52
CA TYR A 68 2.28 0.20 -9.18
C TYR A 68 2.02 0.12 -7.68
N PHE A 69 2.72 0.95 -6.88
CA PHE A 69 2.48 1.07 -5.43
C PHE A 69 1.08 1.63 -5.08
N ASN A 70 0.35 2.11 -6.08
CA ASN A 70 -1.07 2.51 -5.99
C ASN A 70 -2.04 1.31 -6.02
N ARG A 71 -1.57 0.06 -5.92
CA ARG A 71 -2.40 -1.15 -5.83
C ARG A 71 -2.05 -1.93 -4.58
N ILE A 72 -3.04 -2.22 -3.75
CA ILE A 72 -2.82 -2.87 -2.45
C ILE A 72 -2.14 -4.25 -2.58
N GLY A 73 -2.48 -5.01 -3.61
CA GLY A 73 -1.94 -6.36 -3.84
C GLY A 73 -0.51 -6.39 -4.35
N ASN A 74 0.19 -5.25 -4.42
CA ASN A 74 1.52 -5.11 -5.02
C ASN A 74 2.55 -4.63 -4.00
N GLY A 75 3.02 -5.52 -3.13
CA GLY A 75 4.05 -5.18 -2.14
C GLY A 75 3.49 -4.47 -0.89
N CYS A 76 4.38 -3.76 -0.20
CA CYS A 76 4.16 -3.24 1.15
C CYS A 76 4.08 -1.72 1.12
N HIS A 77 2.88 -1.21 0.84
CA HIS A 77 2.63 0.22 0.60
C HIS A 77 1.41 0.75 1.37
N ILE A 78 0.80 -0.03 2.26
CA ILE A 78 -0.26 0.48 3.15
C ILE A 78 0.40 1.43 4.17
N HIS A 79 -0.22 2.59 4.38
CA HIS A 79 0.24 3.59 5.33
C HIS A 79 0.35 2.98 6.74
N PRO A 80 1.40 3.30 7.52
CA PRO A 80 1.65 2.67 8.82
C PRO A 80 0.48 2.82 9.80
N GLU A 81 -0.26 3.92 9.73
CA GLU A 81 -1.34 4.24 10.68
C GLU A 81 -2.72 4.38 10.06
N GLN A 82 -2.81 4.60 8.74
CA GLN A 82 -4.06 4.99 8.08
C GLN A 82 -4.55 3.84 7.18
N GLU A 83 -5.86 3.70 7.03
CA GLU A 83 -6.48 2.70 6.14
C GLU A 83 -6.46 3.17 4.68
N ARG A 84 -5.26 3.46 4.16
CA ARG A 84 -5.01 3.84 2.77
C ARG A 84 -3.62 3.38 2.34
N LEU A 85 -3.35 3.36 1.05
CA LEU A 85 -1.98 3.29 0.55
C LEU A 85 -1.24 4.61 0.83
N ILE A 86 0.09 4.54 0.79
CA ILE A 86 0.90 5.76 0.73
C ILE A 86 0.49 6.57 -0.50
N SER A 87 0.44 7.87 -0.32
CA SER A 87 0.13 8.83 -1.36
C SER A 87 1.28 8.95 -2.36
N ILE A 88 1.00 9.56 -3.52
CA ILE A 88 2.03 9.86 -4.51
C ILE A 88 3.16 10.70 -3.91
N ARG A 89 2.82 11.72 -3.11
CA ARG A 89 3.83 12.55 -2.42
C ARG A 89 4.65 11.76 -1.40
N GLU A 90 4.03 10.87 -0.63
CA GLU A 90 4.76 10.05 0.35
C GLU A 90 5.73 9.10 -0.37
N GLY A 91 5.29 8.44 -1.45
CA GLY A 91 6.16 7.62 -2.29
C GLY A 91 7.32 8.41 -2.91
N ALA A 92 7.04 9.64 -3.37
CA ALA A 92 8.07 10.53 -3.91
C ALA A 92 9.10 10.95 -2.86
N ARG A 93 8.69 11.21 -1.62
CA ARG A 93 9.61 11.50 -0.50
C ARG A 93 10.50 10.31 -0.18
N LEU A 94 9.96 9.09 -0.19
CA LEU A 94 10.75 7.87 -0.02
C LEU A 94 11.78 7.66 -1.14
N GLN A 95 11.52 8.21 -2.33
CA GLN A 95 12.46 8.26 -3.46
C GLN A 95 13.31 9.55 -3.50
N SER A 96 13.34 10.33 -2.41
CA SER A 96 14.13 11.56 -2.27
C SER A 96 13.78 12.70 -3.24
N PHE A 97 12.60 12.69 -3.86
CA PHE A 97 12.13 13.86 -4.62
C PHE A 97 11.86 15.03 -3.67
N LYS A 98 12.32 16.22 -4.06
CA LYS A 98 11.99 17.47 -3.35
C LYS A 98 10.47 17.71 -3.41
N ASP A 99 9.91 18.31 -2.36
CA ASP A 99 8.49 18.66 -2.29
C ASP A 99 8.06 19.66 -3.39
N SER A 100 9.00 20.42 -3.94
CA SER A 100 8.79 21.33 -5.07
C SER A 100 8.67 20.64 -6.43
N PHE A 101 9.07 19.36 -6.55
CA PHE A 101 8.90 18.60 -7.79
C PHE A 101 7.42 18.20 -7.96
N ILE A 102 6.78 18.64 -9.04
CA ILE A 102 5.35 18.42 -9.28
C ILE A 102 5.18 17.37 -10.38
N PHE A 103 4.38 16.34 -10.08
CA PHE A 103 4.04 15.30 -11.05
C PHE A 103 2.77 15.69 -11.81
N TYR A 104 2.76 15.42 -13.12
CA TYR A 104 1.63 15.62 -14.03
C TYR A 104 1.18 14.28 -14.61
N GLY A 105 -0.12 14.14 -14.92
CA GLY A 105 -0.71 12.91 -15.46
C GLY A 105 -2.10 12.65 -14.89
N SER A 106 -2.71 11.52 -15.29
CA SER A 106 -3.95 11.06 -14.67
C SER A 106 -3.73 10.80 -13.18
N LYS A 107 -4.74 11.12 -12.38
CA LYS A 107 -4.77 10.71 -10.97
C LYS A 107 -4.86 9.18 -10.97
N ALA A 108 -3.98 8.56 -10.18
CA ALA A 108 -3.87 7.11 -9.99
C ALA A 108 -5.22 6.41 -9.84
#